data_AF-A0A1Q4ZK82-F1
#
_entry.id   AF-A0A1Q4ZK82-F1
#
_cell.length_a   1.000
_cell.length_b   1.000
_cell.length_c   1.000
_cell.angle_alpha   90.00
_cell.angle_beta   90.00
_cell.angle_gamma   90.00
#
_symmetry.space_group_name_H-M   'P 1'
#
loop_
_entity.id
_entity.type
_entity.pdbx_description
1 polymer ?
#
loop_
_entity_poly.entity_id
_entity_poly.type
_entity_poly.pdbx_seq_one_letter_code
_entity_poly.pdbx_strand_id
1 'polypeptide(L)'
;MTKRISPGPLSSQVARSVARLRKQKGMTYTELVKRLADVGRPIPILGLRRLEDGDRRLDADDMAALARVFGVEPWSLTEPAHCDACLGSPPAGFTCNECGASR
;
A
#
# COMPACT_ATOMS: atom_id res chain seq x y z
N MET A 1 4.06 29.67 10.85
CA MET A 1 3.96 28.74 9.70
C MET A 1 4.70 27.46 10.05
N THR A 2 4.00 26.36 10.23
CA THR A 2 4.60 25.04 10.46
C THR A 2 5.24 24.56 9.15
N LYS A 3 6.55 24.33 9.13
CA LYS A 3 7.29 23.80 7.99
C LYS A 3 6.73 22.43 7.62
N ARG A 4 6.31 22.24 6.36
CA ARG A 4 5.97 20.90 5.85
C ARG A 4 7.22 20.03 5.92
N ILE A 5 7.11 18.92 6.62
CA ILE A 5 8.17 17.91 6.69
C ILE A 5 7.98 16.99 5.50
N SER A 6 8.97 16.91 4.62
CA SER A 6 8.95 15.98 3.50
C SER A 6 8.80 14.52 3.99
N PRO A 7 8.21 13.62 3.20
CA PRO A 7 8.16 12.21 3.54
C PRO A 7 9.58 11.66 3.74
N GLY A 8 9.78 10.90 4.82
CA GLY A 8 11.02 10.15 5.02
C GLY A 8 11.00 8.84 4.23
N PRO A 9 12.14 8.13 4.14
CA PRO A 9 12.24 6.88 3.37
C PRO A 9 11.19 5.83 3.76
N LEU A 10 10.91 5.71 5.07
CA LEU A 10 9.90 4.79 5.59
C LEU A 10 8.48 5.14 5.12
N SER A 11 8.11 6.42 5.14
CA SER A 11 6.81 6.87 4.67
C SER A 11 6.62 6.59 3.18
N SER A 12 7.66 6.84 2.37
CA SER A 12 7.65 6.52 0.93
C SER A 12 7.60 5.01 0.68
N GLN A 13 8.22 4.20 1.55
CA GLN A 13 8.11 2.75 1.46
C GLN A 13 6.69 2.27 1.74
N VAL A 14 6.07 2.77 2.80
CA VAL A 14 4.69 2.42 3.14
C VAL A 14 3.71 2.79 2.02
N ALA A 15 3.86 3.99 1.43
CA ALA A 15 3.07 4.41 0.27
C ALA A 15 3.18 3.41 -0.90
N ARG A 16 4.40 2.98 -1.24
CA ARG A 16 4.66 1.97 -2.27
C ARG A 16 4.04 0.61 -1.92
N SER A 17 4.15 0.16 -0.67
CA SER A 17 3.57 -1.09 -0.20
C SER A 17 2.05 -1.10 -0.30
N VAL A 18 1.38 0.00 0.06
CA VAL A 18 -0.08 0.14 -0.06
C VAL A 18 -0.51 0.07 -1.53
N ALA A 19 0.15 0.82 -2.41
CA ALA A 19 -0.13 0.80 -3.85
C ALA A 19 0.06 -0.61 -4.45
N ARG A 20 1.16 -1.28 -4.08
CA ARG A 20 1.45 -2.66 -4.49
C ARG A 20 0.36 -3.62 -4.04
N LEU A 21 0.07 -3.68 -2.74
CA LEU A 21 -0.91 -4.63 -2.17
C LEU A 21 -2.31 -4.41 -2.74
N ARG A 22 -2.72 -3.15 -2.93
CA ARG A 22 -3.99 -2.83 -3.56
C ARG A 22 -4.07 -3.38 -4.99
N LYS A 23 -3.03 -3.14 -5.81
CA LYS A 23 -2.96 -3.64 -7.20
C LYS A 23 -2.90 -5.16 -7.27
N GLN A 24 -2.10 -5.80 -6.42
CA GLN A 24 -1.96 -7.26 -6.36
C GLN A 24 -3.31 -7.96 -6.11
N LYS A 25 -4.10 -7.39 -5.20
CA LYS A 25 -5.45 -7.86 -4.86
C LYS A 25 -6.53 -7.41 -5.85
N GLY A 26 -6.18 -6.70 -6.93
CA GLY A 26 -7.15 -6.20 -7.91
C GLY A 26 -8.14 -5.18 -7.35
N MET A 27 -7.81 -4.54 -6.23
CA MET A 27 -8.76 -3.71 -5.49
C MET A 27 -8.83 -2.29 -6.09
N THR A 28 -10.05 -1.84 -6.38
CA THR A 28 -10.29 -0.44 -6.78
C THR A 28 -10.16 0.49 -5.57
N TYR A 29 -9.96 1.80 -5.81
CA TYR A 29 -9.98 2.76 -4.70
C TYR A 29 -11.33 2.76 -3.97
N THR A 30 -12.45 2.71 -4.70
CA THR A 30 -13.80 2.67 -4.13
C THR A 30 -13.98 1.46 -3.21
N GLU A 31 -13.47 0.31 -3.62
CA GLU A 31 -13.52 -0.89 -2.78
C GLU A 31 -12.65 -0.76 -1.53
N LEU A 32 -11.44 -0.19 -1.65
CA LEU A 32 -10.58 0.07 -0.51
C LEU A 32 -11.25 1.03 0.49
N VAL A 33 -11.89 2.11 0.01
CA VAL A 33 -12.67 3.02 0.87
C VAL A 33 -13.76 2.26 1.63
N LYS A 34 -14.52 1.41 0.92
CA LYS A 34 -15.59 0.63 1.55
C LYS A 34 -15.04 -0.29 2.64
N ARG A 35 -14.01 -1.08 2.34
CA ARG A 35 -13.41 -2.01 3.31
C ARG A 35 -12.79 -1.29 4.51
N LEU A 36 -12.21 -0.11 4.29
CA LEU A 36 -11.69 0.75 5.36
C LEU A 36 -12.82 1.32 6.24
N ALA A 37 -13.96 1.67 5.65
CA ALA A 37 -15.14 2.06 6.42
C ALA A 37 -15.70 0.89 7.23
N ASP A 38 -15.73 -0.32 6.67
CA ASP A 38 -16.20 -1.54 7.36
C ASP A 38 -15.36 -1.88 8.61
N VAL A 39 -14.08 -1.49 8.64
CA VAL A 39 -13.20 -1.63 9.82
C VAL A 39 -13.14 -0.36 10.69
N GLY A 40 -14.02 0.62 10.45
CA GLY A 40 -14.17 1.83 11.27
C GLY A 40 -13.14 2.93 11.01
N ARG A 41 -12.38 2.86 9.91
CA ARG A 41 -11.32 3.84 9.58
C ARG A 41 -11.43 4.35 8.14
N PRO A 42 -12.49 5.09 7.78
CA PRO A 42 -12.71 5.53 6.41
C PRO A 42 -11.60 6.48 5.94
N ILE A 43 -11.00 6.18 4.78
CA ILE A 43 -10.09 7.08 4.08
C ILE A 43 -10.70 7.38 2.69
N PRO A 44 -10.98 8.64 2.35
CA PRO A 44 -11.56 8.99 1.05
C PRO A 44 -10.57 8.74 -0.09
N ILE A 45 -11.08 8.55 -1.32
CA ILE A 45 -10.27 8.24 -2.51
C ILE A 45 -9.13 9.24 -2.73
N LEU A 46 -9.38 10.54 -2.58
CA LEU A 46 -8.33 11.55 -2.70
C LEU A 46 -7.23 11.38 -1.65
N GLY A 47 -7.60 10.97 -0.44
CA GLY A 47 -6.67 10.63 0.64
C GLY A 47 -5.81 9.43 0.28
N LEU A 48 -6.41 8.38 -0.28
CA LEU A 48 -5.71 7.17 -0.74
C LEU A 48 -4.77 7.45 -1.92
N ARG A 49 -5.18 8.28 -2.89
CA ARG A 49 -4.29 8.68 -4.00
C ARG A 49 -3.08 9.45 -3.48
N ARG A 50 -3.30 10.51 -2.70
CA ARG A 50 -2.21 11.28 -2.10
C ARG A 50 -1.31 10.43 -1.19
N LEU A 51 -1.88 9.41 -0.56
CA LEU A 51 -1.11 8.46 0.22
C LEU A 51 -0.19 7.63 -0.67
N GLU A 52 -0.69 7.05 -1.76
CA GLU A 52 0.13 6.29 -2.71
C GLU A 52 1.17 7.17 -3.42
N ASP A 53 0.86 8.45 -3.64
CA ASP A 53 1.77 9.45 -4.20
C ASP A 53 2.81 9.96 -3.18
N GLY A 54 2.65 9.63 -1.89
CA GLY A 54 3.54 10.07 -0.80
C GLY A 54 3.25 11.47 -0.25
N ASP A 55 2.23 12.16 -0.77
CA ASP A 55 1.79 13.49 -0.35
C ASP A 55 1.00 13.50 0.98
N ARG A 56 0.45 12.34 1.38
CA ARG A 56 -0.29 12.16 2.63
C ARG A 56 0.43 11.18 3.54
N ARG A 57 0.68 11.59 4.78
CA ARG A 57 1.17 10.73 5.86
C ARG A 57 0.04 9.92 6.51
N LEU A 58 0.43 8.81 7.13
CA LEU A 58 -0.43 7.95 7.93
C LEU A 58 -0.06 8.13 9.39
N ASP A 59 -1.00 7.87 10.29
CA ASP A 59 -0.70 7.51 11.66
C ASP A 59 -0.69 5.96 11.83
N ALA A 60 -0.47 5.52 13.07
CA ALA A 60 -0.41 4.09 13.39
C ALA A 60 -1.75 3.37 13.14
N ASP A 61 -2.87 4.05 13.36
CA ASP A 61 -4.20 3.46 13.18
C ASP A 61 -4.55 3.29 11.69
N ASP A 62 -4.19 4.28 10.85
CA ASP A 62 -4.31 4.18 9.40
C ASP A 62 -3.51 2.97 8.89
N MET A 63 -2.28 2.79 9.39
CA MET A 63 -1.42 1.65 9.06
C MET A 63 -2.03 0.31 9.50
N ALA A 64 -2.57 0.24 10.73
CA ALA A 64 -3.24 -0.97 11.24
C ALA A 64 -4.51 -1.31 10.46
N ALA A 65 -5.34 -0.31 10.11
CA ALA A 65 -6.55 -0.51 9.32
C ALA A 65 -6.25 -0.98 7.90
N LEU A 66 -5.26 -0.37 7.23
CA LEU A 66 -4.80 -0.82 5.91
C LEU A 66 -4.29 -2.25 5.94
N ALA A 67 -3.46 -2.58 6.93
CA ALA A 67 -2.93 -3.92 7.11
C ALA A 67 -4.04 -4.96 7.32
N ARG A 68 -5.03 -4.63 8.15
CA ARG A 68 -6.23 -5.46 8.35
C ARG A 68 -7.02 -5.67 7.06
N VAL A 69 -7.25 -4.61 6.27
CA VAL A 69 -7.97 -4.72 4.98
C VAL A 69 -7.18 -5.55 3.97
N PHE A 70 -5.85 -5.48 3.99
CA PHE A 70 -4.99 -6.27 3.13
C PHE A 70 -4.72 -7.68 3.67
N GLY A 71 -5.06 -7.99 4.93
CA GLY A 71 -4.78 -9.28 5.55
C GLY A 71 -3.27 -9.54 5.71
N VAL A 72 -2.53 -8.52 6.12
CA VAL A 72 -1.09 -8.58 6.44
C VAL A 72 -0.84 -8.00 7.82
N GLU A 73 0.34 -8.27 8.39
CA GLU A 73 0.77 -7.59 9.62
C GLU A 73 1.07 -6.11 9.35
N PRO A 74 0.80 -5.19 10.30
CA PRO A 74 1.05 -3.76 10.10
C PRO A 74 2.47 -3.46 9.65
N TRP A 75 3.45 -4.09 10.29
CA TRP A 75 4.86 -3.86 10.01
C TRP A 75 5.26 -4.32 8.59
N SER A 76 4.55 -5.28 7.96
CA SER A 76 4.83 -5.69 6.58
C SER A 76 4.60 -4.58 5.55
N LEU A 77 3.88 -3.50 5.92
CA LEU A 77 3.77 -2.31 5.08
C LEU A 77 5.09 -1.52 4.97
N THR A 78 6.02 -1.70 5.90
CA THR A 78 7.33 -1.03 5.86
C THR A 78 8.36 -1.78 5.04
N GLU A 79 8.06 -3.00 4.61
CA GLU A 79 9.00 -3.83 3.87
C GLU A 79 8.98 -3.53 2.36
N PRO A 80 10.16 -3.53 1.70
CA PRO A 80 10.24 -3.48 0.24
C PRO A 80 9.59 -4.68 -0.42
N ALA A 81 9.40 -4.61 -1.75
CA ALA A 81 9.08 -5.82 -2.49
C ALA A 81 10.29 -6.74 -2.50
N HIS A 82 10.03 -8.05 -2.48
CA HIS A 82 11.08 -9.04 -2.64
C HIS A 82 11.81 -8.93 -3.99
N CYS A 83 11.15 -8.34 -4.99
CA CYS A 83 11.70 -8.09 -6.32
C CYS A 83 11.13 -6.79 -6.87
N ASP A 84 11.99 -5.92 -7.40
CA ASP A 84 11.57 -4.64 -7.98
C ASP A 84 10.93 -4.81 -9.36
N ALA A 85 11.34 -5.82 -10.15
CA ALA A 85 10.77 -6.04 -11.49
C ALA A 85 9.30 -6.50 -11.46
N CYS A 86 8.93 -7.45 -10.59
CA CYS A 86 7.56 -7.94 -10.50
C CYS A 86 6.79 -7.40 -9.29
N LEU A 87 7.44 -6.62 -8.42
CA LEU A 87 6.90 -6.18 -7.14
C LEU A 87 6.35 -7.35 -6.30
N GLY A 88 6.93 -8.55 -6.44
CA GLY A 88 6.48 -9.79 -5.79
C GLY A 88 5.20 -10.40 -6.35
N SER A 89 4.65 -9.91 -7.46
CA SER A 89 3.45 -10.47 -8.10
C SER A 89 3.50 -10.23 -9.61
N PRO A 90 4.10 -11.15 -10.38
CA PRO A 90 4.12 -11.04 -11.84
C PRO A 90 2.69 -11.04 -12.42
N PRO A 91 2.51 -10.59 -13.68
CA PRO A 91 1.25 -10.73 -14.39
C PRO A 91 0.79 -12.20 -14.44
N ALA A 92 -0.52 -12.43 -14.50
CA ALA A 92 -1.07 -13.78 -14.58
C ALA A 92 -0.59 -14.52 -15.83
N GLY A 93 -0.13 -15.76 -15.66
CA GLY A 93 0.48 -16.59 -16.70
C GLY A 93 1.97 -16.35 -16.92
N PHE A 94 2.63 -15.50 -16.11
CA PHE A 94 4.05 -15.17 -16.25
C PHE A 94 4.87 -15.58 -15.04
N THR A 95 6.12 -15.98 -15.30
CA THR A 95 7.16 -16.14 -14.28
C THR A 95 8.11 -14.94 -14.37
N CYS A 96 8.42 -14.33 -13.22
CA CYS A 96 9.43 -13.28 -13.17
C CYS A 96 10.82 -13.88 -13.35
N ASN A 97 11.53 -13.46 -14.40
CA ASN A 97 12.87 -13.98 -14.69
C ASN A 97 13.94 -13.56 -13.66
N GLU A 98 13.68 -12.52 -12.86
CA GLU A 98 14.63 -12.06 -11.83
C GLU A 98 14.52 -12.83 -10.52
N CYS A 99 13.30 -13.10 -10.04
CA CYS A 99 13.09 -13.69 -8.71
C CYS A 99 12.39 -15.05 -8.75
N GLY A 100 11.96 -15.53 -9.91
CA GLY A 100 11.28 -16.82 -10.07
C GLY A 100 9.84 -16.87 -9.57
N ALA A 101 9.27 -15.75 -9.07
CA ALA A 101 7.87 -15.70 -8.68
C ALA A 101 6.95 -16.00 -9.89
N SER A 102 5.84 -16.71 -9.68
CA SER A 102 4.85 -17.05 -10.71
C SER A 102 3.41 -16.77 -10.23
N ARG A 103 2.53 -16.29 -11.12
CA ARG A 103 1.12 -16.01 -10.83
C ARG A 103 0.21 -16.51 -11.96
#